data_AF-A0A8J7ZAW1-F1
#
_entry.id   AF-A0A8J7ZAW1-F1
#
_cell.length_a   1.000
_cell.length_b   1.000
_cell.length_c   1.000
_cell.angle_alpha   90.00
_cell.angle_beta   90.00
_cell.angle_gamma   90.00
#
_symmetry.space_group_name_H-M   'P 1'
#
loop_
_entity.id
_entity.type
_entity.pdbx_description
1 polymer ?
#
loop_
_entity_poly.entity_id
_entity_poly.type
_entity_poly.pdbx_seq_one_letter_code
_entity_poly.pdbx_strand_id
1 'polypeptide(L)'
;MEDVPNQIWMEISVQKQKHELDYDTEKVLIAGLDNAGKSSIQDILQYIPKEAAMRRVPSKDIEIFKKSFLKKNYVFFIPPGQEDLRENEYHGSMKAEYFTDVKTFIFVIDSSDTTRFTEVRAELQRSIEDLLELSPSCQNFLLLAHKQDLDDAKSSLVIKKEVLDPLKNLYPGIVVKFNIFETTVISPETIHEPFLKAIAKHVGIVRIDFDKLADWIREHTRARSVLITDHQGLLIGESFTGDEDSLYYAAFVAKIFTATEDFCDGLNVDGIKIVVLEEDVEKNYNLISRINSSKKDYLALFIVNPMVQIGMARLINKRGLEKLKLAYENYSE
;
A
#
# COMPACT_ATOMS: atom_id res chain seq x y z
N MET A 1 11.32 42.29 -31.06
CA MET A 1 11.36 41.22 -30.05
C MET A 1 10.65 40.06 -30.72
N GLU A 2 11.44 39.12 -31.24
CA GLU A 2 10.94 37.99 -32.02
C GLU A 2 10.21 37.00 -31.11
N ASP A 3 9.00 36.64 -31.52
CA ASP A 3 8.17 35.61 -30.89
C ASP A 3 8.89 34.27 -30.94
N VAL A 4 9.31 33.78 -29.78
CA VAL A 4 9.79 32.41 -29.62
C VAL A 4 8.58 31.47 -29.87
N PRO A 5 8.64 30.56 -30.86
CA PRO A 5 7.48 29.75 -31.23
C PRO A 5 6.94 28.93 -30.06
N ASN A 6 5.62 28.91 -29.88
CA ASN A 6 4.86 28.13 -28.88
C ASN A 6 5.28 26.64 -28.77
N GLN A 7 5.96 26.10 -29.78
CA GLN A 7 6.53 24.76 -29.79
C GLN A 7 7.66 24.57 -28.76
N ILE A 8 8.52 25.58 -28.55
CA ILE A 8 9.63 25.50 -27.59
C ILE A 8 9.10 25.53 -26.16
N TRP A 9 8.05 26.32 -25.90
CA TRP A 9 7.38 26.33 -24.59
C TRP A 9 6.64 25.03 -24.30
N MET A 10 6.06 24.38 -25.32
CA MET A 10 5.48 23.03 -25.20
C MET A 10 6.54 21.95 -24.99
N GLU A 11 7.67 21.98 -25.70
CA GLU A 11 8.76 21.01 -25.49
C GLU A 11 9.45 21.18 -24.13
N ILE A 12 9.64 22.42 -23.65
CA ILE A 12 10.16 22.69 -22.31
C ILE A 12 9.15 22.29 -21.22
N SER A 13 7.84 22.43 -21.46
CA SER A 13 6.83 22.02 -20.47
C SER A 13 6.58 20.51 -20.47
N VAL A 14 6.74 19.82 -21.60
CA VAL A 14 6.75 18.35 -21.69
C VAL A 14 8.05 17.76 -21.10
N GLN A 15 9.21 18.40 -21.32
CA GLN A 15 10.48 18.01 -20.68
C GLN A 15 10.48 18.30 -19.17
N LYS A 16 9.86 19.40 -18.71
CA LYS A 16 9.65 19.68 -17.28
C LYS A 16 8.71 18.68 -16.61
N GLN A 17 7.69 18.16 -17.33
CA GLN A 17 6.85 17.09 -16.80
C GLN A 17 7.56 15.72 -16.75
N LYS A 18 8.60 15.51 -17.55
CA LYS A 18 9.40 14.27 -17.55
C LYS A 18 10.55 14.24 -16.52
N HIS A 19 10.82 15.31 -15.78
CA HIS A 19 12.00 15.39 -14.91
C HIS A 19 11.79 16.09 -13.54
N GLU A 20 10.64 15.88 -12.91
CA GLU A 20 10.48 16.07 -11.45
C GLU A 20 9.79 14.83 -10.87
N LEU A 21 10.52 13.70 -10.84
CA LEU A 21 10.37 12.82 -9.69
C LEU A 21 10.91 13.63 -8.52
N ASP A 22 10.00 14.15 -7.71
CA ASP A 22 10.31 14.66 -6.38
C ASP A 22 11.26 13.66 -5.72
N TYR A 23 12.42 14.10 -5.21
CA TYR A 23 13.52 13.22 -4.78
C TYR A 23 13.11 12.21 -3.69
N ASP A 24 11.89 12.32 -3.16
CA ASP A 24 11.25 11.45 -2.17
C ASP A 24 10.16 10.50 -2.75
N THR A 25 10.09 10.32 -4.08
CA THR A 25 9.14 9.39 -4.72
C THR A 25 9.78 8.04 -5.05
N GLU A 26 9.27 6.96 -4.45
CA GLU A 26 9.69 5.60 -4.75
C GLU A 26 8.85 4.94 -5.84
N LYS A 27 9.53 4.32 -6.80
CA LYS A 27 8.90 3.55 -7.87
C LYS A 27 8.67 2.10 -7.46
N VAL A 28 7.43 1.65 -7.61
CA VAL A 28 6.98 0.28 -7.41
C VAL A 28 6.52 -0.29 -8.75
N LEU A 29 7.08 -1.43 -9.14
CA LEU A 29 6.68 -2.14 -10.36
C LEU A 29 5.86 -3.38 -9.98
N ILE A 30 4.62 -3.47 -10.47
CA ILE A 30 3.73 -4.62 -10.26
C ILE A 30 3.55 -5.37 -11.59
N ALA A 31 4.33 -6.43 -11.80
CA ALA A 31 4.36 -7.20 -13.04
C ALA A 31 3.71 -8.58 -12.89
N GLY A 32 3.56 -9.29 -14.00
CA GLY A 32 2.93 -10.61 -14.09
C GLY A 32 2.12 -10.78 -15.37
N LEU A 33 1.69 -12.01 -15.67
CA LEU A 33 0.91 -12.30 -16.87
C LEU A 33 -0.46 -11.62 -16.89
N ASP A 34 -1.11 -11.61 -18.05
CA ASP A 34 -2.50 -11.23 -18.19
C ASP A 34 -3.38 -12.15 -17.33
N ASN A 35 -4.46 -11.58 -16.81
CA ASN A 35 -5.37 -12.25 -15.87
C ASN A 35 -4.74 -12.71 -14.54
N ALA A 36 -3.49 -12.39 -14.24
CA ALA A 36 -2.87 -12.71 -12.94
C ALA A 36 -3.52 -11.99 -11.74
N GLY A 37 -4.33 -10.95 -11.95
CA GLY A 37 -5.00 -10.18 -10.90
C GLY A 37 -4.36 -8.83 -10.56
N LYS A 38 -3.43 -8.33 -11.39
CA LYS A 38 -2.72 -7.05 -11.18
C LYS A 38 -3.67 -5.85 -11.00
N SER A 39 -4.67 -5.70 -11.87
CA SER A 39 -5.64 -4.61 -11.78
C SER A 39 -6.57 -4.74 -10.57
N SER A 40 -6.85 -5.97 -10.11
CA SER A 40 -7.61 -6.18 -8.86
C SER A 40 -6.79 -5.79 -7.62
N ILE A 41 -5.49 -6.10 -7.61
CA ILE A 41 -4.56 -5.61 -6.58
C ILE A 41 -4.49 -4.09 -6.61
N GLN A 42 -4.38 -3.49 -7.80
CA GLN A 42 -4.43 -2.04 -7.96
C GLN A 42 -5.69 -1.45 -7.35
N ASP A 43 -6.86 -2.00 -7.67
CA ASP A 43 -8.13 -1.54 -7.12
C ASP A 43 -8.08 -1.59 -5.58
N ILE A 44 -7.61 -2.69 -4.99
CA ILE A 44 -7.50 -2.87 -3.53
C ILE A 44 -6.53 -1.86 -2.90
N LEU A 45 -5.39 -1.59 -3.53
CA LEU A 45 -4.45 -0.54 -3.11
C LEU A 45 -5.03 0.88 -3.32
N GLN A 46 -5.97 1.02 -4.25
CA GLN A 46 -6.68 2.27 -4.52
C GLN A 46 -7.91 2.49 -3.62
N TYR A 47 -8.52 1.45 -3.03
CA TYR A 47 -9.84 1.49 -2.38
C TYR A 47 -9.94 2.33 -1.08
N ILE A 48 -8.85 3.00 -0.72
CA ILE A 48 -8.80 4.18 0.15
C ILE A 48 -9.29 5.41 -0.63
N PRO A 49 -10.29 6.15 -0.13
CA PRO A 49 -11.49 6.55 -0.85
C PRO A 49 -11.38 7.24 -2.21
N LYS A 50 -12.46 6.98 -2.96
CA LYS A 50 -12.72 7.17 -4.39
C LYS A 50 -12.78 8.61 -4.88
N GLU A 51 -12.62 9.66 -4.06
CA GLU A 51 -12.65 11.03 -4.59
C GLU A 51 -11.43 11.38 -5.46
N ALA A 52 -10.36 10.57 -5.41
CA ALA A 52 -9.21 10.72 -6.32
C ALA A 52 -9.32 9.90 -7.63
N ALA A 53 -10.36 9.08 -7.80
CA ALA A 53 -10.48 8.16 -8.94
C ALA A 53 -11.02 8.82 -10.23
N MET A 54 -11.24 10.14 -10.24
CA MET A 54 -11.61 10.88 -11.47
C MET A 54 -10.41 11.52 -12.17
N ARG A 55 -9.32 10.75 -12.33
CA ARG A 55 -8.37 10.91 -13.45
C ARG A 55 -7.85 9.54 -13.89
N ARG A 56 -8.74 8.65 -14.33
CA ARG A 56 -8.36 7.73 -15.41
C ARG A 56 -8.25 8.61 -16.65
N VAL A 57 -7.05 9.12 -16.93
CA VAL A 57 -6.76 9.59 -18.28
C VAL A 57 -6.73 8.33 -19.13
N PRO A 58 -7.67 8.12 -20.06
CA PRO A 58 -7.57 7.03 -21.01
C PRO A 58 -6.48 7.46 -21.99
N SER A 59 -5.23 7.11 -21.70
CA SER A 59 -4.15 7.15 -22.67
C SER A 59 -3.71 5.73 -22.91
N LYS A 60 -3.40 5.43 -24.16
CA LYS A 60 -3.03 4.12 -24.69
C LYS A 60 -1.69 3.57 -24.13
N ASP A 61 -1.20 4.09 -23.01
CA ASP A 61 0.19 3.99 -22.57
C ASP A 61 0.22 3.89 -21.03
N ILE A 62 0.68 2.76 -20.50
CA ILE A 62 1.08 2.48 -19.10
C ILE A 62 0.04 2.79 -18.00
N GLU A 63 -0.39 1.77 -17.25
CA GLU A 63 -1.16 1.98 -16.02
C GLU A 63 -0.26 2.49 -14.89
N ILE A 64 -0.41 3.77 -14.53
CA ILE A 64 0.34 4.44 -13.45
C ILE A 64 -0.62 5.00 -12.41
N PHE A 65 -0.34 4.79 -11.12
CA PHE A 65 -1.03 5.52 -10.05
C PHE A 65 -0.05 6.00 -8.98
N LYS A 66 -0.43 7.06 -8.25
CA LYS A 66 0.38 7.67 -7.19
C LYS A 66 -0.34 7.58 -5.86
N LYS A 67 0.38 7.20 -4.81
CA LYS A 67 -0.10 7.20 -3.43
C LYS A 67 0.96 7.79 -2.51
N SER A 68 0.54 8.27 -1.36
CA SER A 68 1.45 8.83 -0.36
C SER A 68 1.17 8.12 0.95
N PHE A 69 2.11 7.32 1.40
CA PHE A 69 1.98 6.53 2.61
C PHE A 69 3.02 7.01 3.60
N LEU A 70 2.59 7.31 4.83
CA LEU A 70 3.50 7.72 5.90
C LEU A 70 4.51 8.79 5.45
N LYS A 71 4.02 9.92 4.89
CA LYS A 71 4.82 11.04 4.33
C LYS A 71 5.69 10.75 3.11
N LYS A 72 5.77 9.50 2.65
CA LYS A 72 6.57 9.12 1.49
C LYS A 72 5.70 8.92 0.26
N ASN A 73 6.19 9.38 -0.89
CA ASN A 73 5.46 9.28 -2.13
C ASN A 73 5.82 7.99 -2.87
N TYR A 74 4.81 7.38 -3.47
CA TYR A 74 4.95 6.16 -4.25
C TYR A 74 4.32 6.36 -5.62
N VAL A 75 5.03 5.90 -6.64
CA VAL A 75 4.51 5.78 -8.00
C VAL A 75 4.51 4.31 -8.42
N PHE A 76 3.34 3.82 -8.80
CA PHE A 76 3.12 2.43 -9.17
C PHE A 76 3.04 2.32 -10.67
N PHE A 77 3.77 1.38 -11.23
CA PHE A 77 3.74 1.02 -12.64
C PHE A 77 3.18 -0.39 -12.77
N ILE A 78 2.16 -0.53 -13.61
CA ILE A 78 1.53 -1.82 -13.92
C ILE A 78 1.65 -2.03 -15.43
N PRO A 79 2.64 -2.80 -15.90
CA PRO A 79 2.76 -3.13 -17.31
C PRO A 79 1.59 -4.01 -17.80
N PRO A 80 1.31 -3.98 -19.11
CA PRO A 80 0.37 -4.90 -19.72
C PRO A 80 0.86 -6.34 -19.53
N GLY A 81 -0.09 -7.26 -19.35
CA GLY A 81 0.23 -8.67 -19.13
C GLY A 81 0.15 -9.54 -20.37
N GLN A 82 -0.30 -9.04 -21.52
CA GLN A 82 -0.49 -9.85 -22.73
C GLN A 82 0.84 -10.11 -23.43
N GLU A 83 1.05 -11.33 -23.95
CA GLU A 83 2.33 -11.76 -24.55
C GLU A 83 2.89 -10.73 -25.56
N ASP A 84 2.10 -10.34 -26.56
CA ASP A 84 2.52 -9.35 -27.57
C ASP A 84 2.96 -8.01 -26.96
N LEU A 85 2.25 -7.52 -25.95
CA LEU A 85 2.57 -6.25 -25.29
C LEU A 85 3.75 -6.40 -24.32
N ARG A 86 3.92 -7.57 -23.71
CA ARG A 86 5.09 -7.85 -22.86
C ARG A 86 6.37 -7.84 -23.70
N GLU A 87 6.34 -8.44 -24.89
CA GLU A 87 7.50 -8.50 -25.77
C GLU A 87 7.82 -7.15 -26.45
N ASN A 88 6.81 -6.49 -27.01
CA ASN A 88 7.02 -5.30 -27.85
C ASN A 88 7.07 -3.99 -27.04
N GLU A 89 6.37 -3.91 -25.90
CA GLU A 89 6.27 -2.71 -25.08
C GLU A 89 7.03 -2.88 -23.76
N TYR A 90 6.58 -3.78 -22.86
CA TYR A 90 7.11 -3.88 -21.49
C TYR A 90 8.62 -4.17 -21.46
N HIS A 91 9.07 -5.20 -22.18
CA HIS A 91 10.48 -5.57 -22.33
C HIS A 91 11.12 -5.00 -23.60
N GLY A 92 10.35 -4.26 -24.41
CA GLY A 92 10.76 -3.72 -25.69
C GLY A 92 10.88 -2.20 -25.64
N SER A 93 10.00 -1.53 -26.39
CA SER A 93 10.03 -0.09 -26.61
C SER A 93 9.91 0.76 -25.34
N MET A 94 9.30 0.25 -24.26
CA MET A 94 9.08 0.97 -23.01
C MET A 94 9.91 0.43 -21.83
N LYS A 95 10.91 -0.42 -22.10
CA LYS A 95 11.70 -1.09 -21.06
C LYS A 95 12.31 -0.10 -20.06
N ALA A 96 12.87 1.00 -20.55
CA ALA A 96 13.48 2.01 -19.69
C ALA A 96 12.44 2.67 -18.76
N GLU A 97 11.24 2.97 -19.29
CA GLU A 97 10.14 3.57 -18.58
C GLU A 97 9.64 2.69 -17.43
N TYR A 98 9.63 1.36 -17.61
CA TYR A 98 9.19 0.42 -16.58
C TYR A 98 10.30 0.07 -15.59
N PHE A 99 11.52 -0.21 -16.05
CA PHE A 99 12.54 -0.84 -15.22
C PHE A 99 13.58 0.10 -14.64
N THR A 100 13.64 1.39 -15.02
CA THR A 100 14.58 2.36 -14.42
C THR A 100 14.08 2.81 -13.03
N ASP A 101 15.01 2.91 -12.07
CA ASP A 101 14.80 3.39 -10.69
C ASP A 101 13.74 2.66 -9.87
N VAL A 102 13.46 1.40 -10.19
CA VAL A 102 12.55 0.54 -9.43
C VAL A 102 13.16 0.19 -8.07
N LYS A 103 12.48 0.57 -6.98
CA LYS A 103 12.90 0.27 -5.59
C LYS A 103 12.23 -0.97 -5.04
N THR A 104 10.99 -1.20 -5.45
CA THR A 104 10.21 -2.39 -5.08
C THR A 104 9.64 -3.05 -6.32
N PHE A 105 9.89 -4.35 -6.45
CA PHE A 105 9.32 -5.20 -7.48
C PHE A 105 8.33 -6.18 -6.86
N ILE A 106 7.13 -6.21 -7.40
CA ILE A 106 6.05 -7.11 -7.02
C ILE A 106 5.69 -7.91 -8.27
N PHE A 107 5.78 -9.23 -8.19
CA PHE A 107 5.39 -10.12 -9.28
C PHE A 107 4.18 -10.95 -8.87
N VAL A 108 3.10 -10.84 -9.66
CA VAL A 108 1.81 -11.47 -9.37
C VAL A 108 1.66 -12.72 -10.21
N ILE A 109 1.32 -13.83 -9.55
CA ILE A 109 1.10 -15.13 -10.18
C ILE A 109 -0.34 -15.56 -9.92
N ASP A 110 -1.08 -15.92 -10.97
CA ASP A 110 -2.33 -16.66 -10.80
C ASP A 110 -2.00 -18.06 -10.28
N SER A 111 -2.31 -18.33 -9.02
CA SER A 111 -1.92 -19.59 -8.39
C SER A 111 -2.78 -20.76 -8.84
N SER A 112 -3.94 -20.49 -9.44
CA SER A 112 -4.85 -21.52 -9.95
C SER A 112 -4.47 -21.99 -11.35
N ASP A 113 -3.78 -21.15 -12.14
CA ASP A 113 -3.42 -21.45 -13.51
C ASP A 113 -2.04 -22.10 -13.64
N THR A 114 -1.96 -23.37 -13.22
CA THR A 114 -0.71 -24.15 -13.31
C THR A 114 -0.21 -24.35 -14.73
N THR A 115 -1.10 -24.26 -15.73
CA THR A 115 -0.75 -24.53 -17.13
C THR A 115 0.24 -23.50 -17.67
N ARG A 116 0.18 -22.27 -17.15
CA ARG A 116 1.06 -21.16 -17.54
C ARG A 116 2.30 -21.00 -16.66
N PHE A 117 2.58 -21.87 -15.68
CA PHE A 117 3.74 -21.71 -14.79
C PHE A 117 5.09 -21.65 -15.52
N THR A 118 5.22 -22.32 -16.67
CA THR A 118 6.42 -22.23 -17.49
C THR A 118 6.58 -20.82 -18.10
N GLU A 119 5.48 -20.24 -18.60
CA GLU A 119 5.45 -18.86 -19.12
C GLU A 119 5.68 -17.84 -18.00
N VAL A 120 5.01 -18.01 -16.86
CA VAL A 120 5.20 -17.19 -15.66
C VAL A 120 6.68 -17.16 -15.24
N ARG A 121 7.35 -18.31 -15.27
CA ARG A 121 8.79 -18.40 -14.92
C ARG A 121 9.67 -17.69 -15.94
N ALA A 122 9.39 -17.84 -17.23
CA ALA A 122 10.14 -17.15 -18.29
C ALA A 122 9.99 -15.63 -18.18
N GLU A 123 8.77 -15.16 -17.91
CA GLU A 123 8.46 -13.75 -17.67
C GLU A 123 9.16 -13.21 -16.41
N LEU A 124 9.11 -13.95 -15.30
CA LEU A 124 9.80 -13.58 -14.07
C LEU A 124 11.31 -13.49 -14.29
N GLN A 125 11.90 -14.45 -15.01
CA GLN A 125 13.30 -14.44 -15.36
C GLN A 125 13.66 -13.18 -16.16
N ARG A 126 12.91 -12.89 -17.23
CA ARG A 126 13.16 -11.72 -18.09
C ARG A 126 13.00 -10.41 -17.31
N SER A 127 12.02 -10.33 -16.42
CA SER A 127 11.85 -9.19 -15.51
C SER A 127 13.02 -9.02 -14.54
N ILE A 128 13.58 -10.11 -14.01
CA ILE A 128 14.78 -10.06 -13.15
C ILE A 128 16.00 -9.57 -13.94
N GLU A 129 16.18 -10.03 -15.17
CA GLU A 129 17.27 -9.59 -16.05
C GLU A 129 17.20 -8.08 -16.31
N ASP A 130 16.03 -7.58 -16.69
CA ASP A 130 15.82 -6.15 -16.93
C ASP A 130 15.96 -5.28 -15.67
N LEU A 131 15.52 -5.79 -14.51
CA LEU A 131 15.74 -5.13 -13.22
C LEU A 131 17.21 -5.07 -12.84
N LEU A 132 17.98 -6.14 -13.07
CA LEU A 132 19.41 -6.15 -12.78
C LEU A 132 20.17 -5.17 -13.66
N GLU A 133 19.75 -5.00 -14.91
CA GLU A 133 20.33 -4.05 -15.86
C GLU A 133 20.01 -2.59 -15.49
N LEU A 134 18.73 -2.26 -15.27
CA LEU A 134 18.25 -0.88 -15.17
C LEU A 134 18.00 -0.40 -13.74
N SER A 135 17.90 -1.33 -12.78
CA SER A 135 17.65 -1.06 -11.36
C SER A 135 18.46 -1.98 -10.44
N PRO A 136 19.81 -2.01 -10.54
CA PRO A 136 20.65 -2.84 -9.66
C PRO A 136 20.49 -2.49 -8.17
N SER A 137 19.94 -1.31 -7.85
CA SER A 137 19.63 -0.87 -6.49
C SER A 137 18.27 -1.34 -5.96
N CYS A 138 17.48 -2.12 -6.72
CA CYS A 138 16.21 -2.66 -6.26
C CYS A 138 16.42 -3.55 -5.03
N GLN A 139 15.71 -3.26 -3.94
CA GLN A 139 15.95 -3.90 -2.64
C GLN A 139 14.82 -4.85 -2.21
N ASN A 140 13.61 -4.62 -2.71
CA ASN A 140 12.44 -5.37 -2.30
C ASN A 140 11.89 -6.19 -3.46
N PHE A 141 11.76 -7.48 -3.23
CA PHE A 141 11.22 -8.43 -4.19
C PHE A 141 10.07 -9.18 -3.51
N LEU A 142 8.88 -9.05 -4.07
CA LEU A 142 7.67 -9.71 -3.59
C LEU A 142 7.12 -10.60 -4.68
N LEU A 143 6.71 -11.79 -4.30
CA LEU A 143 5.99 -12.73 -5.14
C LEU A 143 4.61 -12.95 -4.55
N LEU A 144 3.56 -12.53 -5.25
CA LEU A 144 2.19 -12.71 -4.81
C LEU A 144 1.63 -13.95 -5.50
N ALA A 145 1.50 -15.04 -4.74
CA ALA A 145 0.72 -16.21 -5.12
C ALA A 145 -0.76 -15.84 -4.98
N HIS A 146 -1.34 -15.28 -6.04
CA HIS A 146 -2.66 -14.66 -6.05
C HIS A 146 -3.79 -15.65 -6.40
N LYS A 147 -5.03 -15.24 -6.11
CA LYS A 147 -6.28 -16.01 -6.27
C LYS A 147 -6.36 -17.28 -5.43
N GLN A 148 -5.92 -17.20 -4.18
CA GLN A 148 -5.97 -18.32 -3.22
C GLN A 148 -7.40 -18.76 -2.85
N ASP A 149 -8.40 -17.98 -3.24
CA ASP A 149 -9.82 -18.33 -3.11
C ASP A 149 -10.31 -19.39 -4.10
N LEU A 150 -9.53 -19.71 -5.14
CA LEU A 150 -9.90 -20.71 -6.13
C LEU A 150 -9.44 -22.11 -5.72
N ASP A 151 -10.29 -23.12 -5.93
CA ASP A 151 -10.04 -24.50 -5.48
C ASP A 151 -8.70 -25.10 -5.98
N ASP A 152 -8.27 -24.72 -7.19
CA ASP A 152 -7.04 -25.23 -7.80
C ASP A 152 -5.77 -24.43 -7.42
N ALA A 153 -5.92 -23.38 -6.61
CA ALA A 153 -4.83 -22.49 -6.24
C ALA A 153 -3.68 -23.25 -5.54
N LYS A 154 -2.46 -23.00 -6.02
CA LYS A 154 -1.24 -23.56 -5.44
C LYS A 154 -0.72 -22.69 -4.32
N SER A 155 -0.25 -23.35 -3.25
CA SER A 155 0.39 -22.67 -2.14
C SER A 155 1.71 -22.01 -2.55
N SER A 156 2.13 -21.03 -1.76
CA SER A 156 3.43 -20.36 -1.84
C SER A 156 4.60 -21.33 -1.92
N LEU A 157 4.54 -22.48 -1.24
CA LEU A 157 5.56 -23.53 -1.30
C LEU A 157 5.67 -24.18 -2.69
N VAL A 158 4.54 -24.45 -3.33
CA VAL A 158 4.50 -25.02 -4.68
C VAL A 158 4.98 -23.97 -5.70
N ILE A 159 4.46 -22.75 -5.60
CA ILE A 159 4.90 -21.62 -6.44
C ILE A 159 6.41 -21.41 -6.33
N LYS A 160 6.94 -21.42 -5.10
CA LYS A 160 8.39 -21.32 -4.85
C LYS A 160 9.15 -22.41 -5.60
N LYS A 161 8.74 -23.67 -5.44
CA LYS A 161 9.42 -24.82 -6.01
C LYS A 161 9.39 -24.84 -7.54
N GLU A 162 8.27 -24.46 -8.16
CA GLU A 162 8.04 -24.65 -9.60
C GLU A 162 8.42 -23.42 -10.44
N VAL A 163 8.27 -22.22 -9.86
CA VAL A 163 8.52 -20.96 -10.57
C VAL A 163 9.84 -20.32 -10.12
N LEU A 164 10.06 -20.15 -8.81
CA LEU A 164 11.17 -19.34 -8.30
C LEU A 164 12.49 -20.14 -8.13
N ASP A 165 12.45 -21.31 -7.50
CA ASP A 165 13.63 -22.13 -7.22
C ASP A 165 14.40 -22.56 -8.48
N PRO A 166 13.78 -22.83 -9.64
CA PRO A 166 14.53 -23.11 -10.87
C PRO A 166 15.43 -21.94 -11.32
N LEU A 167 15.09 -20.71 -10.95
CA LEU A 167 15.89 -19.51 -11.25
C LEU A 167 17.08 -19.33 -10.30
N LYS A 168 17.17 -20.11 -9.22
CA LYS A 168 18.21 -19.98 -8.19
C LYS A 168 19.61 -20.24 -8.71
N ASN A 169 19.75 -21.10 -9.72
CA ASN A 169 21.06 -21.38 -10.34
C ASN A 169 21.58 -20.20 -11.15
N LEU A 170 20.68 -19.40 -11.72
CA LEU A 170 21.01 -18.25 -12.56
C LEU A 170 21.15 -16.96 -11.73
N TYR A 171 20.23 -16.74 -10.78
CA TYR A 171 20.17 -15.51 -9.98
C TYR A 171 20.09 -15.80 -8.47
N PRO A 172 21.06 -16.52 -7.89
CA PRO A 172 20.99 -16.94 -6.48
C PRO A 172 20.82 -15.76 -5.52
N GLY A 173 21.50 -14.64 -5.78
CA GLY A 173 21.44 -13.44 -4.93
C GLY A 173 20.14 -12.65 -5.01
N ILE A 174 19.35 -12.82 -6.09
CA ILE A 174 18.04 -12.18 -6.23
C ILE A 174 16.93 -13.11 -5.73
N VAL A 175 16.98 -14.40 -6.07
CA VAL A 175 15.98 -15.38 -5.64
C VAL A 175 15.83 -15.44 -4.12
N VAL A 176 16.94 -15.34 -3.37
CA VAL A 176 16.89 -15.32 -1.89
C VAL A 176 16.25 -14.06 -1.30
N LYS A 177 16.06 -13.00 -2.09
CA LYS A 177 15.43 -11.74 -1.64
C LYS A 177 13.91 -11.75 -1.80
N PHE A 178 13.35 -12.70 -2.55
CA PHE A 178 11.91 -12.78 -2.73
C PHE A 178 11.21 -13.23 -1.47
N ASN A 179 10.28 -12.41 -0.99
CA ASN A 179 9.27 -12.81 -0.02
C ASN A 179 8.01 -13.24 -0.78
N ILE A 180 7.46 -14.41 -0.43
CA ILE A 180 6.30 -14.98 -1.12
C ILE A 180 5.09 -14.86 -0.20
N PHE A 181 3.98 -14.39 -0.75
CA PHE A 181 2.74 -14.17 -0.01
C PHE A 181 1.57 -14.79 -0.76
N GLU A 182 0.74 -15.53 -0.03
CA GLU A 182 -0.54 -16.04 -0.51
C GLU A 182 -1.57 -14.92 -0.40
N THR A 183 -2.22 -14.60 -1.51
CA THR A 183 -3.12 -13.44 -1.57
C THR A 183 -4.43 -13.76 -2.27
N THR A 184 -5.50 -13.10 -1.85
CA THR A 184 -6.82 -13.20 -2.46
C THR A 184 -7.54 -11.85 -2.37
N VAL A 185 -8.44 -11.61 -3.31
CA VAL A 185 -9.33 -10.45 -3.28
C VAL A 185 -10.47 -10.60 -2.26
N ILE A 186 -10.78 -11.83 -1.81
CA ILE A 186 -11.81 -12.09 -0.80
C ILE A 186 -11.37 -11.57 0.58
N SER A 187 -10.07 -11.66 0.84
CA SER A 187 -9.39 -11.22 2.06
C SER A 187 -8.33 -10.17 1.70
N PRO A 188 -8.72 -8.91 1.41
CA PRO A 188 -7.80 -7.91 0.87
C PRO A 188 -6.66 -7.53 1.83
N GLU A 189 -6.76 -7.84 3.12
CA GLU A 189 -5.67 -7.78 4.11
C GLU A 189 -4.45 -8.60 3.68
N THR A 190 -4.67 -9.73 2.99
CA THR A 190 -3.60 -10.57 2.44
C THR A 190 -2.81 -9.86 1.34
N ILE A 191 -3.35 -8.81 0.73
CA ILE A 191 -2.67 -7.97 -0.29
C ILE A 191 -2.03 -6.74 0.36
N HIS A 192 -2.71 -6.14 1.33
CA HIS A 192 -2.21 -4.96 2.05
C HIS A 192 -0.99 -5.28 2.91
N GLU A 193 -1.01 -6.38 3.66
CA GLU A 193 0.06 -6.72 4.59
C GLU A 193 1.44 -6.93 3.90
N PRO A 194 1.56 -7.67 2.78
CA PRO A 194 2.82 -7.77 2.04
C PRO A 194 3.34 -6.41 1.57
N PHE A 195 2.43 -5.58 1.06
CA PHE A 195 2.75 -4.25 0.56
C PHE A 195 3.23 -3.32 1.69
N LEU A 196 2.54 -3.34 2.82
CA LEU A 196 2.93 -2.71 4.07
C LEU A 196 4.33 -3.15 4.49
N LYS A 197 4.60 -4.45 4.56
CA LYS A 197 5.92 -4.97 4.94
C LYS A 197 7.03 -4.51 3.99
N ALA A 198 6.73 -4.43 2.69
CA ALA A 198 7.68 -3.94 1.69
C ALA A 198 8.03 -2.46 1.91
N ILE A 199 7.03 -1.65 2.24
CA ILE A 199 7.17 -0.22 2.49
C ILE A 199 7.77 0.07 3.87
N ALA A 200 7.23 -0.56 4.92
CA ALA A 200 7.58 -0.38 6.32
C ALA A 200 9.07 -0.59 6.60
N LYS A 201 9.71 -1.52 5.88
CA LYS A 201 11.16 -1.81 6.01
C LYS A 201 12.03 -0.60 5.67
N HIS A 202 11.56 0.30 4.80
CA HIS A 202 12.27 1.53 4.39
C HIS A 202 11.85 2.77 5.17
N VAL A 203 10.79 2.64 5.95
CA VAL A 203 10.10 3.74 6.64
C VAL A 203 10.46 3.72 8.15
N GLY A 204 11.40 2.89 8.60
CA GLY A 204 11.84 2.91 10.00
C GLY A 204 10.76 2.54 11.04
N ILE A 205 9.59 2.08 10.58
CA ILE A 205 8.44 1.64 11.40
C ILE A 205 8.85 0.60 12.44
N VAL A 206 9.93 -0.14 12.17
CA VAL A 206 10.57 -1.11 13.07
C VAL A 206 10.83 -0.57 14.49
N ARG A 207 10.97 0.75 14.68
CA ARG A 207 11.21 1.32 16.03
C ARG A 207 10.00 1.24 16.95
N ILE A 208 8.77 1.22 16.42
CA ILE A 208 7.54 1.13 17.22
C ILE A 208 6.68 0.02 16.68
N ASP A 209 6.51 -0.99 17.52
CA ASP A 209 5.58 -2.07 17.31
C ASP A 209 4.16 -1.51 17.50
N PHE A 210 3.57 -1.01 16.41
CA PHE A 210 2.24 -0.42 16.40
C PHE A 210 1.18 -1.44 16.85
N ASP A 211 1.39 -2.73 16.61
CA ASP A 211 0.53 -3.81 17.11
C ASP A 211 0.61 -3.89 18.63
N LYS A 212 1.80 -3.82 19.24
CA LYS A 212 1.92 -3.72 20.71
C LYS A 212 1.22 -2.50 21.29
N LEU A 213 1.25 -1.37 20.56
CA LEU A 213 0.53 -0.17 21.01
C LEU A 213 -0.99 -0.37 20.88
N ALA A 214 -1.46 -0.95 19.78
CA ALA A 214 -2.85 -1.30 19.58
C ALA A 214 -3.33 -2.29 20.66
N ASP A 215 -2.53 -3.32 20.97
CA ASP A 215 -2.75 -4.27 22.06
C ASP A 215 -2.86 -3.57 23.40
N TRP A 216 -1.90 -2.70 23.73
CA TRP A 216 -1.92 -1.95 24.98
C TRP A 216 -3.20 -1.13 25.11
N ILE A 217 -3.61 -0.40 24.06
CA ILE A 217 -4.85 0.38 24.05
C ILE A 217 -6.06 -0.55 24.20
N ARG A 218 -6.12 -1.66 23.44
CA ARG A 218 -7.22 -2.61 23.45
C ARG A 218 -7.40 -3.23 24.83
N GLU A 219 -6.33 -3.69 25.46
CA GLU A 219 -6.35 -4.30 26.79
C GLU A 219 -6.84 -3.32 27.87
N HIS A 220 -6.37 -2.06 27.82
CA HIS A 220 -6.72 -1.04 28.82
C HIS A 220 -8.14 -0.49 28.62
N THR A 221 -8.63 -0.47 27.38
CA THR A 221 -10.01 -0.07 27.07
C THR A 221 -10.98 -1.25 27.06
N ARG A 222 -10.47 -2.48 27.09
CA ARG A 222 -11.20 -3.72 26.81
C ARG A 222 -12.03 -3.60 25.52
N ALA A 223 -11.48 -2.90 24.54
CA ALA A 223 -12.14 -2.70 23.25
C ALA A 223 -12.21 -4.01 22.46
N ARG A 224 -13.19 -4.08 21.58
CA ARG A 224 -13.33 -5.18 20.61
C ARG A 224 -12.18 -5.16 19.62
N SER A 225 -11.85 -3.97 19.10
CA SER A 225 -10.67 -3.78 18.26
C SER A 225 -10.08 -2.39 18.39
N VAL A 226 -8.79 -2.27 18.06
CA VAL A 226 -8.03 -1.04 17.95
C VAL A 226 -7.26 -1.07 16.65
N LEU A 227 -7.43 -0.05 15.82
CA LEU A 227 -6.74 0.09 14.54
C LEU A 227 -5.97 1.40 14.51
N ILE A 228 -4.78 1.37 13.91
CA ILE A 228 -3.94 2.52 13.67
C ILE A 228 -3.73 2.60 12.17
N THR A 229 -4.08 3.73 11.56
CA THR A 229 -3.96 3.92 10.12
C THR A 229 -3.27 5.23 9.79
N ASP A 230 -2.78 5.39 8.57
CA ASP A 230 -2.41 6.69 8.04
C ASP A 230 -3.60 7.43 7.38
N HIS A 231 -3.32 8.62 6.84
CA HIS A 231 -4.32 9.46 6.17
C HIS A 231 -4.92 8.85 4.90
N GLN A 232 -4.21 7.89 4.31
CA GLN A 232 -4.67 7.08 3.19
C GLN A 232 -5.15 5.73 3.71
N GLY A 233 -5.64 5.59 4.94
CA GLY A 233 -6.22 4.33 5.43
C GLY A 233 -5.29 3.13 5.35
N LEU A 234 -3.97 3.36 5.22
CA LEU A 234 -2.98 2.31 5.30
C LEU A 234 -2.96 1.81 6.74
N LEU A 235 -3.33 0.56 6.97
CA LEU A 235 -3.35 -0.05 8.29
C LEU A 235 -1.92 -0.31 8.76
N ILE A 236 -1.46 0.38 9.79
CA ILE A 236 -0.07 0.29 10.28
C ILE A 236 0.05 -0.43 11.62
N GLY A 237 -1.06 -0.62 12.32
CA GLY A 237 -1.12 -1.50 13.48
C GLY A 237 -2.55 -1.87 13.81
N GLU A 238 -2.73 -3.06 14.33
CA GLU A 238 -4.05 -3.57 14.68
C GLU A 238 -4.02 -4.47 15.92
N SER A 239 -5.17 -4.56 16.58
CA SER A 239 -5.39 -5.48 17.68
C SER A 239 -6.89 -5.72 17.82
N PHE A 240 -7.33 -6.97 17.86
CA PHE A 240 -8.76 -7.30 17.87
C PHE A 240 -9.07 -8.57 18.67
N THR A 241 -10.34 -8.75 19.01
CA THR A 241 -10.91 -9.98 19.54
C THR A 241 -11.97 -10.52 18.59
N GLY A 242 -11.74 -11.70 18.00
CA GLY A 242 -12.66 -12.34 17.05
C GLY A 242 -12.28 -12.14 15.59
N ASP A 243 -13.23 -12.32 14.68
CA ASP A 243 -13.05 -12.12 13.24
C ASP A 243 -13.57 -10.72 12.86
N GLU A 244 -12.67 -9.76 12.65
CA GLU A 244 -12.97 -8.39 12.23
C GLU A 244 -12.43 -8.10 10.83
N ASP A 245 -13.16 -7.32 10.04
CA ASP A 245 -12.65 -6.76 8.78
C ASP A 245 -11.89 -5.44 9.07
N SER A 246 -10.68 -5.57 9.61
CA SER A 246 -9.80 -4.43 9.96
C SER A 246 -9.58 -3.48 8.78
N LEU A 247 -9.55 -3.99 7.55
CA LEU A 247 -9.30 -3.18 6.38
C LEU A 247 -10.52 -2.36 5.97
N TYR A 248 -11.73 -2.91 6.05
CA TYR A 248 -12.96 -2.15 5.90
C TYR A 248 -13.00 -0.98 6.88
N TYR A 249 -12.69 -1.24 8.15
CA TYR A 249 -12.64 -0.20 9.17
C TYR A 249 -11.52 0.82 8.93
N ALA A 250 -10.35 0.39 8.46
CA ALA A 250 -9.26 1.30 8.10
C ALA A 250 -9.66 2.25 6.94
N ALA A 251 -10.29 1.71 5.90
CA ALA A 251 -10.81 2.48 4.78
C ALA A 251 -11.97 3.41 5.22
N PHE A 252 -12.82 2.96 6.15
CA PHE A 252 -13.89 3.76 6.74
C PHE A 252 -13.34 4.94 7.56
N VAL A 253 -12.30 4.72 8.37
CA VAL A 253 -11.64 5.78 9.14
C VAL A 253 -11.03 6.85 8.22
N ALA A 254 -10.35 6.44 7.14
CA ALA A 254 -9.83 7.37 6.14
C ALA A 254 -10.96 8.20 5.51
N LYS A 255 -12.06 7.55 5.11
CA LYS A 255 -13.26 8.21 4.56
C LYS A 255 -13.86 9.23 5.51
N ILE A 256 -14.01 8.88 6.78
CA ILE A 256 -14.53 9.77 7.80
C ILE A 256 -13.70 11.03 7.84
N PHE A 257 -12.38 10.95 7.97
CA PHE A 257 -11.55 12.14 8.07
C PHE A 257 -11.42 12.95 6.78
N THR A 258 -11.63 12.32 5.61
CA THR A 258 -11.80 13.05 4.34
C THR A 258 -13.14 13.79 4.28
N ALA A 259 -14.23 13.20 4.80
CA ALA A 259 -15.58 13.76 4.74
C ALA A 259 -15.93 14.72 5.89
N THR A 260 -15.32 14.57 7.07
CA THR A 260 -15.70 15.27 8.31
C THR A 260 -15.09 16.66 8.49
N GLU A 261 -14.50 17.25 7.45
CA GLU A 261 -14.09 18.66 7.54
C GLU A 261 -15.26 19.62 7.75
N ASP A 262 -16.47 19.22 7.33
CA ASP A 262 -17.69 19.97 7.58
C ASP A 262 -18.29 19.71 8.99
N PHE A 263 -17.77 18.73 9.74
CA PHE A 263 -18.37 18.25 11.01
C PHE A 263 -17.47 18.42 12.26
N CYS A 264 -16.19 18.73 12.09
CA CYS A 264 -15.20 18.75 13.19
C CYS A 264 -15.01 20.14 13.85
N ASP A 265 -16.09 20.85 14.17
CA ASP A 265 -16.02 22.08 15.00
C ASP A 265 -15.95 21.79 16.52
N GLY A 266 -16.09 20.54 16.94
CA GLY A 266 -16.02 20.15 18.34
C GLY A 266 -14.74 19.39 18.68
N LEU A 267 -13.95 19.90 19.62
CA LEU A 267 -12.83 19.21 20.32
C LEU A 267 -11.49 19.17 19.58
N ASN A 268 -10.95 20.37 19.29
CA ASN A 268 -9.53 20.54 19.01
C ASN A 268 -8.80 20.84 20.32
N VAL A 269 -8.01 19.90 20.84
CA VAL A 269 -7.12 20.11 22.00
C VAL A 269 -5.72 19.64 21.60
N ASP A 270 -4.74 20.55 21.63
CA ASP A 270 -3.31 20.25 21.38
C ASP A 270 -2.98 19.58 20.03
N GLY A 271 -3.76 19.84 18.98
CA GLY A 271 -3.56 19.26 17.64
C GLY A 271 -4.10 17.83 17.48
N ILE A 272 -4.84 17.33 18.47
CA ILE A 272 -5.59 16.09 18.43
C ILE A 272 -7.05 16.41 18.08
N LYS A 273 -7.60 15.76 17.04
CA LYS A 273 -9.04 15.76 16.76
C LYS A 273 -9.64 14.43 17.18
N ILE A 274 -10.72 14.45 17.96
CA ILE A 274 -11.46 13.26 18.41
C ILE A 274 -12.88 13.35 17.90
N VAL A 275 -13.30 12.35 17.13
CA VAL A 275 -14.69 12.12 16.74
C VAL A 275 -15.21 10.93 17.54
N VAL A 276 -16.29 11.14 18.29
CA VAL A 276 -17.02 10.05 18.96
C VAL A 276 -18.19 9.69 18.07
N LEU A 277 -18.24 8.43 17.62
CA LEU A 277 -19.42 7.90 16.95
C LEU A 277 -20.23 7.12 17.99
N GLU A 278 -21.38 7.64 18.38
CA GLU A 278 -22.32 6.97 19.30
C GLU A 278 -23.35 6.20 18.48
N GLU A 279 -23.54 4.90 18.74
CA GLU A 279 -24.57 4.10 18.06
C GLU A 279 -25.82 3.86 18.91
N ASP A 280 -25.73 3.92 20.24
CA ASP A 280 -26.88 4.14 21.14
C ASP A 280 -26.40 4.12 22.62
N VAL A 281 -26.98 5.00 23.43
CA VAL A 281 -26.92 5.15 24.90
C VAL A 281 -25.87 4.31 25.67
N GLU A 282 -24.81 4.99 26.11
CA GLU A 282 -23.80 4.60 27.14
C GLU A 282 -22.97 3.31 26.96
N LYS A 283 -23.31 2.39 26.04
CA LYS A 283 -22.63 1.08 25.97
C LYS A 283 -22.09 0.65 24.61
N ASN A 284 -22.43 1.34 23.52
CA ASN A 284 -21.88 1.06 22.19
C ASN A 284 -21.46 2.38 21.53
N TYR A 285 -20.19 2.75 21.71
CA TYR A 285 -19.59 3.90 21.06
C TYR A 285 -18.24 3.52 20.44
N ASN A 286 -17.80 4.27 19.45
CA ASN A 286 -16.47 4.14 18.88
C ASN A 286 -15.73 5.47 19.03
N LEU A 287 -14.43 5.39 19.31
CA LEU A 287 -13.56 6.57 19.35
C LEU A 287 -12.69 6.56 18.11
N ILE A 288 -12.85 7.58 17.28
CA ILE A 288 -11.94 7.85 16.17
C ILE A 288 -11.14 9.08 16.56
N SER A 289 -9.82 9.02 16.45
CA SER A 289 -8.95 10.14 16.76
C SER A 289 -7.84 10.24 15.75
N ARG A 290 -7.27 11.43 15.57
CA ARG A 290 -6.06 11.58 14.77
C ARG A 290 -5.04 12.48 15.44
N ILE A 291 -3.78 12.18 15.19
CA ILE A 291 -2.65 13.06 15.47
C ILE A 291 -2.21 13.75 14.18
N ASN A 292 -1.79 15.00 14.29
CA ASN A 292 -1.52 15.91 13.17
C ASN A 292 -2.81 16.44 12.51
N SER A 293 -2.89 17.75 12.32
CA SER A 293 -4.12 18.45 11.91
C SER A 293 -4.24 18.64 10.40
N SER A 294 -3.18 18.32 9.64
CA SER A 294 -3.13 18.37 8.18
C SER A 294 -4.08 17.35 7.53
N LYS A 295 -4.66 17.70 6.38
CA LYS A 295 -5.53 16.78 5.60
C LYS A 295 -4.76 15.63 4.98
N LYS A 296 -3.46 15.81 4.74
CA LYS A 296 -2.62 14.92 3.91
C LYS A 296 -1.50 14.24 4.69
N ASP A 297 -1.52 14.41 6.01
CA ASP A 297 -0.43 13.98 6.88
C ASP A 297 -0.99 13.83 8.29
N TYR A 298 -1.55 12.66 8.58
CA TYR A 298 -2.02 12.29 9.92
C TYR A 298 -1.95 10.78 10.12
N LEU A 299 -1.86 10.37 11.38
CA LEU A 299 -2.19 9.01 11.81
C LEU A 299 -3.53 9.04 12.53
N ALA A 300 -4.39 8.08 12.21
CA ALA A 300 -5.66 7.86 12.89
C ALA A 300 -5.55 6.67 13.83
N LEU A 301 -6.23 6.78 14.97
CA LEU A 301 -6.45 5.75 15.96
C LEU A 301 -7.95 5.52 16.04
N PHE A 302 -8.37 4.27 15.87
CA PHE A 302 -9.76 3.87 15.96
C PHE A 302 -9.91 2.82 17.06
N ILE A 303 -10.76 3.09 18.04
CA ILE A 303 -11.08 2.20 19.15
C ILE A 303 -12.54 1.80 19.01
N VAL A 304 -12.77 0.52 18.72
CA VAL A 304 -14.09 -0.05 18.44
C VAL A 304 -14.67 -0.64 19.71
N ASN A 305 -15.84 -0.15 20.10
CA ASN A 305 -16.61 -0.61 21.26
C ASN A 305 -15.76 -0.83 22.54
N PRO A 306 -15.14 0.24 23.10
CA PRO A 306 -14.43 0.14 24.36
C PRO A 306 -15.38 -0.16 25.52
N MET A 307 -15.10 -1.23 26.27
CA MET A 307 -15.93 -1.70 27.38
C MET A 307 -15.64 -0.97 28.72
N VAL A 308 -15.05 0.23 28.65
CA VAL A 308 -14.79 1.12 29.79
C VAL A 308 -15.61 2.40 29.67
N GLN A 309 -15.77 3.12 30.79
CA GLN A 309 -16.45 4.42 30.79
C GLN A 309 -15.77 5.41 29.83
N ILE A 310 -16.57 6.24 29.15
CA ILE A 310 -16.09 7.18 28.12
C ILE A 310 -14.96 8.09 28.59
N GLY A 311 -14.99 8.55 29.84
CA GLY A 311 -13.91 9.36 30.41
C GLY A 311 -12.57 8.60 30.48
N MET A 312 -12.61 7.32 30.86
CA MET A 312 -11.43 6.45 30.89
C MET A 312 -10.94 6.14 29.48
N ALA A 313 -11.85 5.81 28.56
CA ALA A 313 -11.49 5.56 27.16
C ALA A 313 -10.82 6.79 26.52
N ARG A 314 -11.35 8.00 26.77
CA ARG A 314 -10.73 9.26 26.31
C ARG A 314 -9.32 9.48 26.88
N LEU A 315 -9.10 9.16 28.16
CA LEU A 315 -7.79 9.29 28.79
C LEU A 315 -6.78 8.30 28.18
N ILE A 316 -7.18 7.05 27.97
CA ILE A 316 -6.33 6.03 27.34
C ILE A 316 -6.05 6.41 25.89
N ASN A 317 -7.07 6.84 25.14
CA ASN A 317 -6.94 7.34 23.78
C ASN A 317 -5.94 8.50 23.71
N LYS A 318 -6.03 9.50 24.60
CA LYS A 318 -5.06 10.61 24.66
C LYS A 318 -3.63 10.10 24.86
N ARG A 319 -3.40 9.18 25.82
CA ARG A 319 -2.08 8.58 26.05
C ARG A 319 -1.57 7.76 24.86
N GLY A 320 -2.47 7.04 24.19
CA GLY A 320 -2.17 6.31 22.96
C GLY A 320 -1.73 7.25 21.84
N LEU A 321 -2.44 8.36 21.65
CA LEU A 321 -2.11 9.40 20.67
C LEU A 321 -0.79 10.11 21.00
N GLU A 322 -0.48 10.37 22.27
CA GLU A 322 0.82 10.91 22.68
C GLU A 322 1.97 9.95 22.30
N LYS A 323 1.79 8.64 22.54
CA LYS A 323 2.76 7.61 22.12
C LYS A 323 2.88 7.53 20.60
N LEU A 324 1.76 7.58 19.87
CA LEU A 324 1.73 7.64 18.41
C LEU A 324 2.42 8.89 17.87
N LYS A 325 2.24 10.05 18.53
CA LYS A 325 2.84 11.31 18.11
C LYS A 325 4.35 11.24 18.21
N LEU A 326 4.85 10.78 19.35
CA LEU A 326 6.29 10.53 19.54
C LEU A 326 6.81 9.53 18.50
N ALA A 327 6.02 8.50 18.17
CA ALA A 327 6.37 7.55 17.11
C ALA A 327 6.55 8.21 15.75
N TYR A 328 5.59 9.06 15.41
CA TYR A 328 5.47 9.68 14.11
C TYR A 328 6.44 10.85 13.91
N GLU A 329 6.79 11.56 14.97
CA GLU A 329 7.82 12.60 14.95
C GLU A 329 9.21 11.99 14.79
N ASN A 330 9.52 10.91 15.52
CA ASN A 330 10.78 10.16 15.37
C ASN A 330 10.94 9.47 14.01
N TYR A 331 9.88 9.38 13.22
CA TYR A 331 9.93 8.91 11.85
C TYR A 331 10.44 10.00 10.87
N SER A 332 10.35 11.28 11.25
CA SER A 332 10.67 12.42 10.36
C SER A 332 12.11 12.93 10.49
N GLU A 333 12.90 12.34 11.40
CA GLU A 333 14.34 12.59 11.62
C GLU A 333 15.16 11.39 11.13
#